data_AF-A0A936GCK1-F1
#
_entry.id   AF-A0A936GCK1-F1
#
_cell.length_a   1.000
_cell.length_b   1.000
_cell.length_c   1.000
_cell.angle_alpha   90.00
_cell.angle_beta   90.00
_cell.angle_gamma   90.00
#
_symmetry.space_group_name_H-M   'P 1'
#
loop_
_entity.id
_entity.type
_entity.pdbx_description
1 polymer ?
#
loop_
_entity_poly.entity_id
_entity_poly.type
_entity_poly.pdbx_seq_one_letter_code
_entity_poly.pdbx_strand_id
1 'polypeptide(L)'
;MPAGWKNPIRRVKAPKLPTEPIEPIQMEDINLLLKTCESNYSGVRDKAMMLGLLDTGARAKEFLNINLEDVELETGSIMIRQGKGRKPRMVFLGRKTIRAIRGYLPLSKGANTLLFGFHSRRKDDLCRLTPPARACRDDRWKSPLPTISGVPLPGRCCAK
;
A
#
# COMPACT_ATOMS: atom_id res chain seq x y z
N MET A 1 -23.57 -44.30 29.45
CA MET A 1 -24.50 -43.80 28.41
C MET A 1 -25.11 -44.99 27.69
N PRO A 2 -26.44 -45.01 27.42
CA PRO A 2 -27.07 -46.11 26.71
C PRO A 2 -26.50 -46.23 25.28
N ALA A 3 -26.38 -47.47 24.80
CA ALA A 3 -25.90 -47.75 23.45
C ALA A 3 -26.91 -47.24 22.40
N GLY A 4 -26.47 -46.34 21.49
CA GLY A 4 -27.30 -45.78 20.41
C GLY A 4 -27.73 -44.31 20.58
N TRP A 5 -27.35 -43.65 21.67
CA TRP A 5 -27.70 -42.23 21.89
C TRP A 5 -26.95 -41.29 20.92
N LYS A 6 -27.69 -40.56 20.08
CA LYS A 6 -27.14 -39.62 19.09
C LYS A 6 -27.28 -38.18 19.60
N ASN A 7 -26.15 -37.51 19.86
CA ASN A 7 -26.13 -36.14 20.36
C ASN A 7 -26.89 -35.16 19.42
N PRO A 8 -28.02 -34.57 19.86
CA PRO A 8 -28.85 -33.70 19.03
C PRO A 8 -28.19 -32.35 18.73
N ILE A 9 -27.25 -31.90 19.57
CA ILE A 9 -26.53 -30.62 19.43
C ILE A 9 -25.44 -30.70 18.35
N ARG A 10 -25.11 -31.89 17.85
CA ARG A 10 -24.03 -32.09 16.87
C ARG A 10 -24.24 -31.35 15.53
N ARG A 11 -25.49 -30.95 15.23
CA ARG A 11 -25.85 -30.17 14.03
C ARG A 11 -25.94 -28.66 14.27
N VAL A 12 -25.82 -28.22 15.53
CA VAL A 12 -25.87 -26.81 15.89
C VAL A 12 -24.46 -26.23 15.73
N LYS A 13 -24.32 -25.21 14.89
CA LYS A 13 -23.05 -24.49 14.77
C LYS A 13 -22.77 -23.77 16.09
N ALA A 14 -21.56 -23.93 16.62
CA ALA A 14 -21.14 -23.23 17.81
C ALA A 14 -21.32 -21.71 17.62
N PRO A 15 -21.75 -20.98 18.67
CA PRO A 15 -21.81 -19.53 18.61
C PRO A 15 -20.41 -18.99 18.32
N LYS A 16 -20.35 -17.90 17.55
CA LYS A 16 -19.08 -17.19 17.34
C LYS A 16 -18.66 -16.62 18.70
N LEU A 17 -17.52 -17.07 19.20
CA LEU A 17 -16.92 -16.48 20.39
C LEU A 17 -16.60 -15.02 20.10
N PRO A 18 -16.82 -14.10 21.06
CA PRO A 18 -16.37 -12.73 20.92
C PRO A 18 -14.84 -12.74 20.77
N THR A 19 -14.34 -12.09 19.72
CA THR A 19 -12.91 -11.89 19.54
C THR A 19 -12.45 -10.85 20.56
N GLU A 20 -11.43 -11.19 21.34
CA GLU A 20 -10.80 -10.23 22.25
C GLU A 20 -10.20 -9.06 21.47
N PRO A 21 -10.35 -7.82 21.95
CA PRO A 21 -9.78 -6.65 21.30
C PRO A 21 -8.24 -6.70 21.37
N ILE A 22 -7.58 -6.29 20.28
CA ILE A 22 -6.13 -6.19 20.22
C ILE A 22 -5.69 -5.00 21.07
N GLU A 23 -4.68 -5.20 21.92
CA GLU A 23 -4.09 -4.13 22.72
C GLU A 23 -3.40 -3.08 21.84
N PRO A 24 -3.55 -1.78 22.16
CA PRO A 24 -2.89 -0.72 21.40
C PRO A 24 -1.38 -0.72 21.66
N ILE A 25 -0.62 -0.35 20.63
CA ILE A 25 0.83 -0.20 20.72
C ILE A 25 1.20 1.01 21.60
N GLN A 26 2.22 0.85 22.45
CA GLN A 26 2.72 1.94 23.29
C GLN A 26 3.61 2.89 22.49
N MET A 27 3.71 4.14 22.95
CA MET A 27 4.52 5.15 22.26
C MET A 27 6.02 4.81 22.31
N GLU A 28 6.46 4.14 23.37
CA GLU A 28 7.82 3.68 23.59
C GLU A 28 8.23 2.68 22.50
N ASP A 29 7.35 1.74 22.16
CA ASP A 29 7.58 0.72 21.12
C ASP A 29 7.67 1.36 19.74
N ILE A 30 6.82 2.32 19.43
CA ILE A 30 6.89 3.09 18.17
C ILE A 30 8.25 3.78 18.07
N ASN A 31 8.71 4.40 19.15
CA ASN A 31 10.00 5.06 19.17
C ASN A 31 11.16 4.06 19.00
N LEU A 32 11.06 2.86 19.56
CA LEU A 32 12.04 1.79 19.37
C LEU A 32 12.09 1.33 17.91
N LEU A 33 10.94 1.11 17.27
CA LEU A 33 10.83 0.76 15.85
C LEU A 33 11.42 1.84 14.93
N LEU A 34 11.22 3.13 15.26
CA LEU A 34 11.81 4.22 14.49
C LEU A 34 13.33 4.34 14.69
N LYS A 35 13.87 3.87 15.83
CA LYS A 35 15.31 3.84 16.11
C LYS A 35 16.05 2.73 15.35
N THR A 36 15.38 1.61 15.05
CA THR A 36 15.99 0.52 14.28
C THR A 36 16.16 0.86 12.79
N CYS A 37 15.52 1.92 12.31
CA CYS A 37 15.66 2.37 10.93
C CYS A 37 17.04 3.02 10.70
N GLU A 38 17.90 2.33 9.95
CA GLU A 38 19.25 2.79 9.59
C GLU A 38 19.24 4.00 8.62
N SER A 39 20.38 4.66 8.45
CA SER A 39 20.57 5.76 7.49
C SER A 39 20.75 5.32 6.03
N ASN A 40 20.68 4.00 5.77
CA ASN A 40 20.71 3.42 4.43
C ASN A 40 19.44 3.77 3.64
N TYR A 41 19.48 3.65 2.31
CA TYR A 41 18.32 3.93 1.44
C TYR A 41 17.03 3.24 1.92
N SER A 42 17.13 1.94 2.24
CA SER A 42 16.01 1.16 2.76
C SER A 42 15.52 1.70 4.12
N GLY A 43 16.42 2.05 5.03
CA GLY A 43 16.04 2.57 6.35
C GLY A 43 15.38 3.95 6.29
N VAL A 44 15.84 4.84 5.41
CA VAL A 44 15.20 6.15 5.17
C VAL A 44 13.80 5.96 4.56
N ARG A 45 13.65 5.02 3.61
CA ARG A 45 12.35 4.66 3.02
C ARG A 45 11.41 4.10 4.07
N ASP A 46 11.87 3.12 4.85
CA ASP A 46 11.05 2.40 5.82
C ASP A 46 10.61 3.33 6.95
N LYS A 47 11.48 4.25 7.39
CA LYS A 47 11.13 5.32 8.33
C LYS A 47 10.06 6.26 7.79
N ALA A 48 10.17 6.69 6.53
CA ALA A 48 9.16 7.55 5.90
C ALA A 48 7.81 6.81 5.75
N MET A 49 7.83 5.51 5.41
CA MET A 49 6.62 4.69 5.33
C MET A 49 5.95 4.50 6.68
N MET A 50 6.71 4.18 7.75
CA MET A 50 6.16 4.01 9.09
C MET A 50 5.50 5.29 9.61
N LEU A 51 6.18 6.43 9.47
CA LEU A 51 5.64 7.73 9.87
C LEU A 51 4.40 8.12 9.05
N GLY A 52 4.41 7.86 7.74
CA GLY A 52 3.25 8.10 6.87
C GLY A 52 2.04 7.24 7.21
N LEU A 53 2.25 5.97 7.52
CA LEU A 53 1.15 5.08 7.96
C LEU A 53 0.59 5.51 9.32
N LEU A 54 1.45 5.93 10.24
CA LEU A 54 1.05 6.40 11.56
C LEU A 54 0.20 7.68 11.49
N ASP A 55 0.57 8.63 10.63
CA ASP A 55 -0.16 9.90 10.49
C ASP A 55 -1.47 9.73 9.69
N THR A 56 -1.43 8.99 8.58
CA THR A 56 -2.57 8.92 7.65
C THR A 56 -3.62 7.88 8.06
N GLY A 57 -3.22 6.84 8.81
CA GLY A 57 -4.07 5.69 9.10
C GLY A 57 -4.60 4.98 7.83
N ALA A 58 -3.88 5.12 6.71
CA ALA A 58 -4.26 4.50 5.45
C ALA A 58 -4.00 2.98 5.49
N ARG A 59 -4.76 2.22 4.70
CA ARG A 59 -4.47 0.78 4.55
C ARG A 59 -3.15 0.63 3.79
N ALA A 60 -2.34 -0.36 4.15
CA ALA A 60 -1.04 -0.60 3.50
C ALA A 60 -1.12 -0.62 1.96
N LYS A 61 -2.14 -1.27 1.40
CA LYS A 61 -2.34 -1.30 -0.07
C LYS A 61 -2.72 0.06 -0.66
N GLU A 62 -3.54 0.85 0.03
CA GLU A 62 -3.92 2.19 -0.44
C GLU A 62 -2.70 3.12 -0.40
N PHE A 63 -1.91 3.03 0.68
CA PHE A 63 -0.72 3.82 0.91
C PHE A 63 0.41 3.55 -0.10
N LEU A 64 0.67 2.27 -0.41
CA LEU A 64 1.68 1.89 -1.40
C LEU A 64 1.32 2.29 -2.85
N ASN A 65 0.04 2.54 -3.13
CA ASN A 65 -0.44 2.95 -4.45
C ASN A 65 -0.58 4.48 -4.59
N ILE A 66 -0.06 5.27 -3.64
CA ILE A 66 -0.07 6.73 -3.74
C ILE A 66 0.94 7.16 -4.81
N ASN A 67 0.49 7.99 -5.75
CA ASN A 67 1.36 8.62 -6.74
C ASN A 67 2.04 9.86 -6.18
N LEU A 68 3.22 10.23 -6.71
CA LEU A 68 3.90 11.47 -6.36
C LEU A 68 3.05 12.72 -6.69
N GLU A 69 2.26 12.66 -7.75
CA GLU A 69 1.36 13.75 -8.18
C GLU A 69 0.21 14.02 -7.20
N ASP A 70 -0.14 13.03 -6.37
CA ASP A 70 -1.23 13.13 -5.39
C ASP A 70 -0.77 13.66 -4.03
N VAL A 71 0.52 14.01 -3.90
CA VAL A 71 1.17 14.40 -2.64
C VAL A 71 1.63 15.83 -2.74
N GLU A 72 1.01 16.70 -1.96
CA GLU A 72 1.44 18.09 -1.82
C GLU A 72 2.24 18.24 -0.53
N LEU A 73 3.56 18.37 -0.65
CA LEU A 73 4.47 18.42 0.50
C LEU A 73 4.51 19.77 1.19
N GLU A 74 4.13 20.85 0.50
CA GLU A 74 4.08 22.18 1.11
C GLU A 74 2.90 22.31 2.08
N THR A 75 1.73 21.81 1.66
CA THR A 75 0.53 21.78 2.53
C THR A 75 0.48 20.54 3.41
N GLY A 76 1.26 19.50 3.08
CA GLY A 76 1.22 18.22 3.78
C GLY A 76 -0.03 17.42 3.49
N SER A 77 -0.65 17.59 2.33
CA SER A 77 -1.89 16.90 1.97
C SER A 77 -1.65 15.77 0.98
N ILE A 78 -2.39 14.67 1.14
CA ILE A 78 -2.34 13.48 0.29
C ILE A 78 -3.74 13.13 -0.17
N MET A 79 -3.88 12.93 -1.47
CA MET A 79 -5.11 12.42 -2.08
C MET A 79 -5.07 10.90 -2.22
N ILE A 80 -5.90 10.18 -1.44
CA ILE A 80 -6.06 8.73 -1.60
C ILE A 80 -7.18 8.47 -2.62
N ARG A 81 -6.83 8.02 -3.82
CA ARG A 81 -7.78 7.80 -4.93
C ARG A 81 -8.73 6.61 -4.70
N GLN A 82 -8.22 5.49 -4.18
CA GLN A 82 -9.00 4.25 -4.01
C GLN A 82 -9.30 3.96 -2.53
N GLY A 83 -10.22 4.71 -1.93
CA GLY A 83 -10.70 4.42 -0.57
C GLY A 83 -11.76 3.32 -0.50
N LYS A 84 -12.29 3.09 0.71
CA LYS A 84 -13.42 2.16 0.95
C LYS A 84 -14.61 2.57 0.09
N GLY A 85 -15.15 1.63 -0.69
CA GLY A 85 -16.27 1.91 -1.59
C GLY A 85 -15.89 2.75 -2.83
N ARG A 86 -14.59 2.80 -3.20
CA ARG A 86 -14.07 3.56 -4.35
C ARG A 86 -14.26 5.07 -4.25
N LYS A 87 -14.42 5.60 -3.04
CA LYS A 87 -14.49 7.05 -2.81
C LYS A 87 -13.09 7.60 -2.50
N PRO A 88 -12.68 8.71 -3.14
CA PRO A 88 -11.45 9.38 -2.79
C PRO A 88 -11.58 10.08 -1.43
N ARG A 89 -10.46 10.25 -0.73
CA ARG A 89 -10.38 11.04 0.51
C ARG A 89 -9.06 11.79 0.59
N MET A 90 -9.10 12.96 1.21
CA MET A 90 -7.91 13.72 1.56
C MET A 90 -7.45 13.35 2.97
N VAL A 91 -6.16 13.15 3.13
CA VAL A 91 -5.50 12.94 4.43
C VAL A 91 -4.33 13.90 4.58
N PHE A 92 -3.98 14.21 5.81
CA PHE A 92 -2.90 15.15 6.12
C PHE A 92 -1.73 14.42 6.78
N LEU A 93 -0.53 14.96 6.54
CA LEU A 93 0.72 14.49 7.12
C LEU A 93 1.20 15.41 8.23
N GLY A 94 1.80 14.83 9.25
CA GLY A 94 2.53 15.55 10.27
C GLY A 94 3.87 16.08 9.76
N ARG A 95 4.38 17.12 10.43
CA ARG A 95 5.65 17.77 10.08
C ARG A 95 6.85 16.81 10.07
N LYS A 96 6.87 15.83 10.98
CA LYS A 96 7.93 14.81 11.07
C LYS A 96 7.95 13.94 9.81
N THR A 97 6.78 13.56 9.32
CA THR A 97 6.60 12.73 8.14
C THR A 97 6.97 13.46 6.86
N ILE A 98 6.54 14.72 6.73
CA ILE A 98 6.93 15.58 5.60
C ILE A 98 8.46 15.68 5.52
N ARG A 99 9.14 15.90 6.66
CA ARG A 99 10.61 15.93 6.72
C ARG A 99 11.24 14.60 6.30
N ALA A 100 10.68 13.48 6.73
CA ALA A 100 11.17 12.15 6.35
C ALA A 100 10.98 11.88 4.84
N ILE A 101 9.83 12.22 4.28
CA ILE A 101 9.54 12.07 2.84
C ILE A 101 10.44 12.98 2.01
N ARG A 102 10.63 14.25 2.42
CA ARG A 102 11.56 15.18 1.76
C ARG A 102 13.01 14.66 1.76
N GLY A 103 13.43 13.96 2.82
CA GLY A 103 14.74 13.31 2.86
C GLY A 103 14.84 12.07 1.96
N TYR A 104 13.72 11.37 1.75
CA TYR A 104 13.66 10.17 0.91
C TYR A 104 13.63 10.48 -0.60
N LEU A 105 12.90 11.51 -1.03
CA LEU A 105 12.68 11.80 -2.46
C LEU A 105 13.97 11.98 -3.28
N PRO A 106 15.00 12.72 -2.81
CA PRO A 106 16.27 12.86 -3.54
C PRO A 106 17.04 11.54 -3.70
N LEU A 107 16.83 10.59 -2.78
CA LEU A 107 17.47 9.27 -2.83
C LEU A 107 16.78 8.33 -3.82
N SER A 108 15.51 8.58 -4.14
CA SER A 108 14.73 7.80 -5.09
C SER A 108 15.09 8.17 -6.54
N LYS A 109 16.15 7.56 -7.07
CA LYS A 109 16.70 7.83 -8.42
C LYS A 109 15.90 7.23 -9.59
N GLY A 110 14.59 7.10 -9.49
CA GLY A 110 13.76 6.46 -10.53
C GLY A 110 12.64 7.36 -11.05
N ALA A 111 12.33 7.25 -12.34
CA ALA A 111 11.09 7.78 -12.95
C ALA A 111 9.87 6.96 -12.49
N ASN A 112 9.67 6.87 -11.17
CA ASN A 112 8.58 6.13 -10.57
C ASN A 112 7.40 7.08 -10.38
N THR A 113 6.23 6.70 -10.89
CA THR A 113 4.98 7.46 -10.65
C THR A 113 4.55 7.37 -9.18
N LEU A 114 4.97 6.32 -8.46
CA LEU A 114 4.61 6.05 -7.07
C LEU A 114 5.51 6.80 -6.08
N LEU A 115 4.91 7.26 -4.96
CA LEU A 115 5.62 7.90 -3.85
C LEU A 115 6.70 6.97 -3.26
N PHE A 116 6.37 5.69 -3.08
CA PHE A 116 7.32 4.68 -2.62
C PHE A 116 7.53 3.64 -3.73
N GLY A 117 8.57 3.82 -4.53
CA GLY A 117 8.98 2.83 -5.52
C GLY A 117 9.52 1.56 -4.88
N PHE A 118 9.07 0.39 -5.34
CA PHE A 118 9.75 -0.86 -5.03
C PHE A 118 11.07 -0.90 -5.79
N HIS A 119 12.19 -0.72 -5.08
CA HIS A 119 13.51 -1.09 -5.57
C HIS A 119 13.62 -2.62 -5.55
N SER A 120 12.91 -3.30 -6.46
CA SER A 120 13.02 -4.74 -6.58
C SER A 120 14.37 -5.08 -7.20
N ARG A 121 15.24 -5.69 -6.39
CA ARG A 121 16.44 -6.39 -6.89
C ARG A 121 16.11 -7.79 -7.42
N ARG A 122 14.83 -8.13 -7.65
CA ARG A 122 14.37 -9.35 -8.30
C ARG A 122 13.49 -9.03 -9.50
N LYS A 123 13.91 -9.49 -10.67
CA LYS A 123 13.26 -9.34 -11.98
C LYS A 123 11.84 -9.96 -12.03
N ASP A 124 11.47 -10.78 -11.05
CA ASP A 124 10.32 -11.70 -11.16
C ASP A 124 9.02 -11.16 -10.56
N ASP A 125 9.09 -10.08 -9.76
CA ASP A 125 7.91 -9.52 -9.08
C ASP A 125 7.15 -8.48 -9.93
N LEU A 126 7.72 -8.04 -11.06
CA LEU A 126 7.11 -7.06 -11.95
C LEU A 126 5.82 -7.58 -12.63
N CYS A 127 5.67 -8.91 -12.73
CA CYS A 127 4.49 -9.55 -13.33
C CYS A 127 3.28 -9.64 -12.39
N ARG A 128 3.41 -9.40 -11.08
CA ARG A 128 2.28 -9.47 -10.12
C ARG A 128 1.61 -8.13 -9.86
N LEU A 129 2.20 -7.03 -10.32
CA LEU A 129 1.67 -5.68 -10.18
C LEU A 129 0.86 -5.21 -11.40
N THR A 130 0.58 -6.11 -12.35
CA THR A 130 -0.41 -5.86 -13.40
C THR A 130 -1.81 -5.67 -12.80
N PRO A 131 -2.63 -4.75 -13.34
CA PRO A 131 -3.99 -4.53 -12.88
C PRO A 131 -4.79 -5.85 -12.93
N PRO A 132 -5.79 -6.03 -12.04
CA PRO A 132 -6.56 -7.26 -11.99
C PRO A 132 -7.20 -7.54 -13.36
N ALA A 133 -7.22 -8.81 -13.78
CA ALA A 133 -7.68 -9.29 -15.10
C ALA A 133 -9.04 -8.75 -15.60
N ARG A 134 -9.85 -8.13 -14.73
CA ARG A 134 -11.08 -7.41 -15.11
C ARG A 134 -10.85 -6.13 -15.92
N ALA A 135 -9.69 -5.48 -15.78
CA ALA A 135 -9.34 -4.27 -16.53
C ALA A 135 -8.96 -4.54 -18.00
N CYS A 136 -8.67 -5.79 -18.37
CA CYS A 136 -8.32 -6.18 -19.74
C CYS A 136 -9.52 -6.32 -20.68
N ARG A 137 -10.76 -6.10 -20.20
CA ARG A 137 -11.98 -6.28 -20.99
C ARG A 137 -12.50 -4.99 -21.64
N ASP A 138 -11.88 -3.85 -21.34
CA ASP A 138 -12.22 -2.56 -21.96
C ASP A 138 -11.47 -2.38 -23.29
N ASP A 139 -12.22 -2.22 -24.38
CA ASP A 139 -11.70 -2.01 -25.74
C ASP A 139 -10.81 -0.75 -25.90
N ARG A 140 -10.80 0.12 -24.89
CA ARG A 140 -9.93 1.30 -24.79
C ARG A 140 -8.43 0.95 -24.71
N TRP A 141 -8.09 -0.31 -24.43
CA TRP A 141 -6.71 -0.83 -24.33
C TRP A 141 -6.16 -1.36 -25.67
N LYS A 142 -7.01 -1.47 -26.71
CA LYS A 142 -6.62 -1.98 -28.05
C LYS A 142 -6.05 -0.90 -28.98
N SER A 143 -6.16 0.37 -28.62
CA SER A 143 -5.59 1.47 -29.40
C SER A 143 -4.09 1.62 -29.13
N PRO A 144 -3.26 1.85 -30.17
CA PRO A 144 -1.85 2.15 -29.97
C PRO A 144 -1.68 3.40 -29.11
N LEU A 145 -0.70 3.35 -28.20
CA LEU A 145 -0.38 4.46 -27.29
C LEU A 145 0.15 5.66 -28.10
N PRO A 146 -0.21 6.90 -27.75
CA PRO A 146 0.48 8.05 -28.31
C PRO A 146 1.95 8.03 -27.86
N THR A 147 2.86 8.09 -28.82
CA THR A 147 4.30 8.27 -28.57
C THR A 147 4.56 9.70 -28.12
N ILE A 148 5.13 9.88 -26.94
CA ILE A 148 5.78 11.12 -26.53
C ILE A 148 7.28 10.89 -26.70
N SER A 149 7.96 11.79 -27.42
CA SER A 149 9.42 11.84 -27.56
C SER A 149 10.14 10.58 -28.08
N GLY A 150 9.53 9.77 -28.95
CA GLY A 150 10.22 8.67 -29.65
C GLY A 150 10.69 7.48 -28.78
N VAL A 151 10.34 7.43 -27.49
CA VAL A 151 10.66 6.29 -26.61
C VAL A 151 9.44 5.36 -26.54
N PRO A 152 9.56 4.07 -26.90
CA PRO A 152 8.45 3.13 -26.76
C PRO A 152 8.16 2.90 -25.28
N LEU A 153 6.94 3.21 -24.84
CA LEU A 153 6.45 2.83 -23.51
C LEU A 153 6.48 1.30 -23.37
N PRO A 154 6.84 0.75 -22.18
CA PRO A 154 6.91 -0.69 -21.99
C PRO A 154 5.58 -1.33 -22.37
N GLY A 155 5.66 -2.29 -23.29
CA GLY A 155 4.52 -2.95 -23.90
C GLY A 155 3.55 -3.50 -22.87
N ARG A 156 2.25 -3.33 -23.15
CA ARG A 156 1.15 -3.85 -22.34
C ARG A 156 1.25 -5.38 -22.30
N CYS A 157 1.68 -5.95 -21.19
CA CYS A 157 1.65 -7.41 -20.97
C CYS A 157 0.20 -7.88 -20.81
N CYS A 158 -0.50 -8.15 -21.90
CA CYS A 158 -1.61 -9.10 -21.90
C CYS A 158 -1.00 -10.49 -22.10
N ALA A 159 -0.71 -11.20 -21.00
CA ALA A 159 -0.45 -12.63 -21.08
C ALA A 159 -1.74 -13.33 -21.57
N LYS A 160 -1.57 -14.27 -22.50
CA LYS A 160 -2.60 -15.15 -23.06
C LYS A 160 -3.34 -15.94 -21.99
#